data_AF-A0AAD7GFJ2-F1
#
_entry.id   AF-A0AAD7GFJ2-F1
#
_cell.length_a   1.000
_cell.length_b   1.000
_cell.length_c   1.000
_cell.angle_alpha   90.00
_cell.angle_beta   90.00
_cell.angle_gamma   90.00
#
_symmetry.space_group_name_H-M   'P 1'
#
loop_
_entity.id
_entity.type
_entity.pdbx_description
1 polymer ?
#
loop_
_entity_poly.entity_id
_entity_poly.type
_entity_poly.pdbx_seq_one_letter_code
_entity_poly.pdbx_strand_id
1 'polypeptide(L)' 'MAWHHYEYTGRVRPWDELIWLVMRPRDRSLGLATSFISGHLVGRDAFEGSWQMAAQDVLAPSCGGSVLCAQGGV' A
#
# COMPACT_ATOMS: atom_id res chain seq x y z
N MET A 1 15.45 -3.34 -5.77
CA MET A 1 14.84 -2.38 -4.81
C MET A 1 14.44 -3.15 -3.58
N ALA A 2 15.25 -3.08 -2.53
CA ALA A 2 15.03 -3.87 -1.32
C ALA A 2 14.03 -3.14 -0.42
N TRP A 3 12.89 -3.77 -0.19
CA TRP A 3 11.83 -3.44 0.77
C TRP A 3 12.36 -3.20 2.23
N HIS A 4 13.65 -3.47 2.48
CA HIS A 4 14.32 -3.35 3.77
C HIS A 4 14.38 -1.95 4.38
N HIS A 5 14.21 -0.90 3.57
CA HIS A 5 14.25 0.50 4.00
C HIS A 5 12.90 1.02 4.53
N TYR A 6 11.86 0.18 4.55
CA TYR A 6 10.52 0.58 4.97
C TYR A 6 10.07 -0.14 6.24
N GLU A 7 9.26 0.55 7.03
CA GLU A 7 8.40 -0.02 8.05
C GLU A 7 6.99 -0.14 7.50
N TYR A 8 6.37 -1.28 7.79
CA TYR A 8 5.05 -1.64 7.30
C TYR A 8 4.05 -1.56 8.45
N THR A 9 2.99 -0.79 8.28
CA THR A 9 1.86 -0.78 9.22
C THR A 9 0.60 -1.01 8.42
N GLY A 10 -0.13 -2.08 8.72
CA GLY A 10 -1.38 -2.36 8.04
C GLY A 10 -2.46 -2.89 8.96
N ARG A 11 -3.70 -2.85 8.47
CA ARG A 11 -4.88 -3.41 9.12
C ARG A 11 -5.80 -4.01 8.06
N VAL A 12 -6.41 -5.14 8.42
CA VAL A 12 -7.53 -5.73 7.69
C VAL A 12 -8.78 -5.47 8.50
N ARG A 13 -9.83 -5.02 7.83
CA ARG A 13 -11.13 -4.72 8.41
C ARG A 13 -12.05 -5.93 8.18
N PRO A 14 -12.42 -6.67 9.22
CA PRO A 14 -13.01 -8.01 9.03
C PRO A 14 -14.40 -8.04 8.39
N TRP A 15 -15.18 -6.96 8.46
CA TRP A 15 -16.58 -6.98 8.01
C TRP A 15 -16.76 -6.70 6.51
N ASP A 16 -15.75 -6.15 5.84
CA ASP A 16 -15.78 -5.81 4.41
C ASP A 16 -14.44 -6.07 3.71
N GLU A 17 -13.56 -6.82 4.37
CA GLU A 17 -12.24 -7.21 3.87
C GLU A 17 -11.39 -6.03 3.36
N LEU A 18 -11.61 -4.83 3.92
CA LEU A 18 -10.83 -3.65 3.58
C LEU A 18 -9.42 -3.78 4.15
N ILE A 19 -8.42 -3.70 3.27
CA ILE A 19 -7.00 -3.75 3.59
C ILE A 19 -6.43 -2.35 3.46
N TRP A 20 -5.71 -1.92 4.49
CA TRP A 20 -4.88 -0.72 4.47
C TRP A 20 -3.45 -1.08 4.83
N LEU A 21 -2.50 -0.58 4.06
CA LEU A 21 -1.07 -0.75 4.29
C LEU A 21 -0.36 0.57 4.08
N VAL A 22 0.44 0.96 5.07
CA VAL A 22 1.30 2.14 5.06
C VAL A 22 2.74 1.67 5.09
N MET A 23 3.54 2.13 4.14
CA MET A 23 4.96 1.85 4.01
C MET A 23 5.73 3.15 4.24
N ARG A 24 6.36 3.27 5.40
CA ARG A 24 7.13 4.46 5.80
C ARG A 24 8.62 4.20 5.72
N PRO A 25 9.43 5.08 5.14
CA PRO A 25 10.88 4.94 5.20
C PRO A 25 11.35 4.91 6.65
N ARG A 26 12.20 3.94 7.00
CA ARG A 26 12.89 3.87 8.30
C ARG A 26 13.80 5.06 8.52
N ASP A 27 14.47 5.47 7.45
CA ASP A 27 15.35 6.63 7.43
C ASP A 27 14.79 7.66 6.45
N ARG A 28 14.31 8.79 6.99
CA ARG A 28 13.76 9.89 6.20
C ARG A 28 14.81 10.67 5.42
N SER A 29 16.10 10.53 5.77
CA SER A 29 17.20 11.20 5.06
C SER A 29 17.47 10.61 3.68
N LEU A 30 16.98 9.39 3.41
CA LEU A 30 17.13 8.70 2.12
C LEU A 30 16.26 9.28 1.00
N GLY A 31 15.42 10.29 1.29
CA GLY A 31 14.53 10.90 0.29
C GLY A 31 13.47 9.95 -0.28
N LEU A 32 13.19 8.85 0.42
CA LEU A 32 12.18 7.86 0.03
C LEU A 32 10.77 8.37 0.36
N ALA A 33 9.81 8.08 -0.52
CA ALA A 33 8.42 8.48 -0.33
C ALA A 33 7.67 7.51 0.60
N THR A 34 6.73 8.02 1.38
CA THR A 34 5.77 7.17 2.09
C THR A 34 4.75 6.64 1.09
N SER A 35 4.49 5.34 1.09
CA SER A 35 3.51 4.73 0.21
C SER A 35 2.31 4.22 1.01
N PHE A 36 1.12 4.35 0.43
CA PHE A 36 -0.14 3.89 0.98
C PHE A 36 -0.81 2.99 -0.04
N ILE A 37 -1.29 1.84 0.41
CA ILE A 37 -2.09 0.91 -0.38
C ILE A 37 -3.38 0.68 0.38
N SER A 38 -4.51 0.84 -0.31
CA SER A 38 -5.84 0.63 0.25
C SER A 38 -6.75 -0.03 -0.78
N GLY A 39 -7.53 -1.01 -0.35
CA GLY A 39 -8.42 -1.73 -1.24
C GLY A 39 -9.14 -2.85 -0.50
N HIS A 40 -9.86 -3.69 -1.24
CA HIS A 40 -10.62 -4.81 -0.68
C HIS A 40 -10.16 -6.13 -1.28
N LEU A 41 -10.34 -7.18 -0.51
CA LEU A 41 -10.22 -8.55 -1.01
C LEU A 41 -11.52 -8.93 -1.74
N VAL A 42 -11.42 -9.31 -3.02
CA VAL A 42 -12.51 -9.81 -3.84
C VAL A 42 -12.38 -11.33 -3.96
N GLY A 43 -13.39 -12.07 -3.50
CA GLY A 43 -13.43 -13.52 -3.69
C GLY A 43 -12.27 -14.29 -3.07
N ARG A 44 -11.67 -13.77 -1.97
CA ARG A 44 -10.52 -14.32 -1.22
C ARG A 44 -9.17 -14.33 -1.92
N ASP A 45 -9.14 -14.26 -3.24
CA ASP A 45 -7.91 -14.51 -4.03
C ASP A 45 -7.51 -13.33 -4.93
N ALA A 46 -8.32 -12.26 -4.93
CA ALA A 46 -8.02 -11.02 -5.63
C ALA A 46 -8.02 -9.83 -4.67
N PHE A 47 -7.11 -8.91 -4.88
CA PHE A 47 -7.07 -7.60 -4.25
C PHE A 47 -7.37 -6.54 -5.31
N GLU A 48 -8.37 -5.72 -5.04
CA GLU A 48 -8.72 -4.56 -5.84
C GLU A 48 -8.56 -3.31 -4.99
N GLY A 49 -7.79 -2.35 -5.47
CA GLY A 49 -7.55 -1.15 -4.69
C GLY A 49 -6.80 -0.07 -5.44
N SER A 50 -6.22 0.81 -4.66
CA SER A 50 -5.36 1.88 -5.13
C SER A 50 -4.09 1.93 -4.31
N TRP A 51 -3.05 2.46 -4.93
CA TRP A 51 -1.82 2.83 -4.26
C TRP A 51 -1.56 4.31 -4.48
N GLN A 52 -0.92 4.93 -3.50
CA GLN A 52 -0.53 6.33 -3.51
C GLN A 52 0.86 6.47 -2.91
N MET A 53 1.66 7.40 -3.42
CA MET A 53 2.95 7.77 -2.85
C MET A 53 2.93 9.25 -2.48
N ALA A 54 3.48 9.56 -1.31
CA ALA A 54 3.59 10.89 -0.75
C ALA A 54 5.04 11.13 -0.28
N ALA A 55 5.73 12.08 -0.89
CA ALA A 55 7.13 12.36 -0.58
C ALA A 55 7.34 13.02 0.79
N GLN A 56 6.45 13.94 1.18
CA GLN A 56 6.62 14.75 2.40
C GLN A 56 5.32 14.90 3.20
N ASP A 57 4.20 15.18 2.53
CA ASP A 57 2.89 15.27 3.15
C ASP A 57 2.00 14.11 2.70
N VAL A 58 1.62 13.27 3.66
CA VAL A 58 0.73 12.12 3.46
C VAL A 58 -0.66 12.54 2.97
N LEU A 59 -1.09 13.76 3.27
CA LEU A 59 -2.36 14.32 2.82
C LEU A 59 -2.30 14.89 1.40
N ALA A 60 -1.10 15.00 0.80
CA ALA A 60 -0.87 15.49 -0.55
C ALA A 60 -0.07 14.46 -1.37
N PRO A 61 -0.68 13.33 -1.77
CA PRO A 61 -0.01 12.31 -2.55
C PRO A 61 0.47 12.86 -3.90
N SER A 62 1.71 12.57 -4.24
CA SER A 62 2.38 13.04 -5.47
C SER A 62 2.04 12.18 -6.69
N CYS A 63 1.77 10.90 -6.48
CA CYS A 63 1.37 9.98 -7.55
C CYS A 63 0.61 8.78 -6.99
N GLY A 64 -0.14 8.11 -7.85
CA GLY A 64 -0.90 6.92 -7.47
C GLY A 64 -1.53 6.24 -8.68
N GLY A 65 -2.20 5.13 -8.43
CA GLY A 65 -2.89 4.37 -9.46
C GLY A 65 -3.81 3.30 -8.88
N SER A 66 -4.60 2.70 -9.75
CA SER A 66 -5.34 1.49 -9.42
C SER A 66 -4.40 0.28 -9.39
N VAL A 67 -4.68 -0.68 -8.51
CA VAL A 67 -3.99 -1.96 -8.45
C VAL A 67 -5.03 -3.06 -8.42
N LEU A 68 -4.86 -4.01 -9.33
CA LEU A 68 -5.58 -5.27 -9.32
C LEU A 68 -4.54 -6.37 -9.24
N CYS A 69 -4.57 -7.13 -8.16
CA CYS A 69 -3.67 -8.25 -7.93
C CYS A 69 -4.53 -9.49 -7.76
N ALA A 70 -4.52 -10.38 -8.75
CA ALA A 70 -5.15 -11.69 -8.64
C ALA A 70 -4.05 -12.74 -8.44
N GLN A 71 -4.30 -13.69 -7.54
CA GLN A 71 -3.45 -14.87 -7.45
C GLN A 71 -3.57 -15.65 -8.77
N GLY A 72 -2.49 -15.72 -9.55
CA GLY A 72 -2.46 -16.49 -10.79
C GLY A 72 -2.67 -17.98 -10.49
N GLY A 73 -3.67 -18.59 -11.15
CA GLY A 73 -3.87 -20.03 -11.11
C GLY A 73 -2.63 -20.76 -11.63
N VAL A 74 -2.25 -21.83 -10.93
CA VAL A 74 -1.11 -22.71 -11.23
C VAL A 74 -1.29 -23.39 -12.58
#